data_AF-A0A2D6KD59-F1
#
_entry.id   AF-A0A2D6KD59-F1
#
_cell.length_a   1.000
_cell.length_b   1.000
_cell.length_c   1.000
_cell.angle_alpha   90.00
_cell.angle_beta   90.00
_cell.angle_gamma   90.00
#
_symmetry.space_group_name_H-M   'P 1'
#
loop_
_entity.id
_entity.type
_entity.pdbx_description
1 polymer ?
#
loop_
_entity_poly.entity_id
_entity_poly.type
_entity_poly.pdbx_seq_one_letter_code
_entity_poly.pdbx_strand_id
1 'polypeptide(L)'
;MKKELIRKEFFKLKIKGHSYSQCRKILFTKCDYEVDIRTLKRWIKRLDLDNNWDLSDRSRKPKKMRYKINDDIKEKIIRIRNKTGWGPIKINYSVREMSISTIKRFLKEKRLVAKVERKKKRNKYVRWQRKRPNSLWQIDHSVKKVDGKWLISIEDDCGRYSLGLFAVNRVTTEVVTQILEILIRKYGKPREILSDNGSAYGSKSKNSKFDRWCKRQGIKHIRSAVHSPTTCGKIERLFQTYKRERHYCNHDLELFRYRYNHQRAHESLDNKTPSKIYNDFNQYFHWNSR
;
A
#
# COMPACT_ATOMS: atom_id res chain seq x y z
N MET A 1 9.71 -26.51 -31.98
CA MET A 1 11.13 -26.92 -32.03
C MET A 1 12.02 -25.89 -31.34
N LYS A 2 13.06 -26.27 -30.58
CA LYS A 2 14.01 -25.29 -29.98
C LYS A 2 14.68 -24.48 -31.11
N LYS A 3 14.73 -23.15 -31.00
CA LYS A 3 15.27 -22.25 -32.06
C LYS A 3 16.70 -22.58 -32.50
N GLU A 4 17.48 -23.18 -31.61
CA GLU A 4 18.82 -23.70 -31.91
C GLU A 4 18.79 -24.79 -32.99
N LEU A 5 17.80 -25.69 -32.96
CA LEU A 5 17.64 -26.73 -33.98
C LEU A 5 17.32 -26.14 -35.35
N ILE A 6 16.47 -25.10 -35.38
CA ILE A 6 16.13 -24.36 -36.61
C ILE A 6 17.39 -23.71 -37.20
N ARG A 7 18.25 -23.14 -36.36
CA ARG A 7 19.55 -22.58 -36.77
C ARG A 7 20.49 -23.64 -37.32
N LYS A 8 20.62 -24.79 -36.65
CA LYS A 8 21.43 -25.92 -37.14
C LYS A 8 20.98 -26.38 -38.52
N GLU A 9 19.67 -26.55 -38.72
CA GLU A 9 19.11 -26.92 -40.02
C GLU A 9 19.37 -25.85 -41.08
N PHE A 10 19.23 -24.57 -40.75
CA PHE A 10 19.60 -23.48 -41.65
C PHE A 10 21.07 -23.55 -42.09
N PHE A 11 22.01 -23.78 -41.16
CA PHE A 11 23.44 -23.87 -41.50
C PHE A 11 23.74 -25.10 -42.37
N LYS A 12 23.11 -26.26 -42.12
CA LYS A 12 23.21 -27.42 -43.01
C LYS A 12 22.77 -27.08 -44.44
N LEU A 13 21.68 -26.34 -44.61
CA LEU A 13 21.22 -25.91 -45.93
C LEU A 13 22.20 -24.94 -46.59
N LYS A 14 22.84 -24.05 -45.81
CA LYS A 14 23.87 -23.15 -46.33
C LYS A 14 25.14 -23.88 -46.79
N ILE A 15 25.58 -24.92 -46.08
CA ILE A 15 26.70 -25.79 -46.49
C ILE A 15 26.39 -26.49 -47.82
N LYS A 16 25.14 -26.93 -48.02
CA LYS A 16 24.66 -27.53 -49.27
C LYS A 16 24.50 -26.55 -50.44
N GLY A 17 24.93 -25.29 -50.29
CA GLY A 17 24.89 -24.28 -51.36
C GLY A 17 23.53 -23.61 -51.58
N HIS A 18 22.52 -23.85 -50.74
CA HIS A 18 21.21 -23.21 -50.93
C HIS A 18 21.26 -21.69 -50.74
N SER A 19 20.49 -20.97 -51.57
CA SER A 19 20.24 -19.53 -51.44
C SER A 19 19.37 -19.21 -50.21
N TYR A 20 19.39 -17.96 -49.73
CA TYR A 20 18.58 -17.56 -48.58
C TYR A 20 17.07 -17.74 -48.81
N SER A 21 16.60 -17.52 -50.03
CA SER A 21 15.19 -17.71 -50.41
C SER A 21 14.80 -19.19 -50.39
N GLN A 22 15.69 -20.09 -50.85
CA GLN A 22 15.49 -21.54 -50.75
C GLN A 22 15.50 -22.00 -49.30
N CYS A 23 16.47 -21.54 -48.50
CA CYS A 23 16.52 -21.85 -47.07
C CYS A 23 15.23 -21.44 -46.35
N ARG A 24 14.69 -20.24 -46.64
CA ARG A 24 13.42 -19.78 -46.05
C ARG A 24 12.27 -20.73 -46.36
N LYS A 25 12.10 -21.13 -47.63
CA LYS A 25 11.05 -22.06 -48.05
C LYS A 25 11.20 -23.43 -47.37
N ILE A 26 12.42 -23.99 -47.36
CA ILE A 26 12.70 -25.30 -46.78
C ILE A 26 12.48 -25.29 -45.26
N LEU A 27 12.89 -24.23 -44.55
CA LEU A 27 12.65 -24.10 -43.11
C LEU A 27 11.17 -23.96 -42.77
N PHE A 28 10.39 -23.27 -43.61
CA PHE A 28 8.95 -23.20 -43.47
C PHE A 28 8.32 -24.59 -43.65
N THR A 29 8.64 -25.30 -44.74
CA THR A 29 8.08 -26.64 -45.01
C THR A 29 8.53 -27.70 -44.00
N LYS A 30 9.80 -27.69 -43.57
CA LYS A 30 10.37 -28.74 -42.71
C LYS A 30 10.16 -28.50 -41.22
N CYS A 31 10.10 -27.23 -40.79
CA CYS A 31 10.10 -26.86 -39.38
C CYS A 31 8.89 -26.01 -38.97
N ASP A 32 7.95 -25.75 -39.88
CA ASP A 32 6.81 -24.84 -39.71
C ASP A 32 7.23 -23.48 -39.12
N TYR A 33 8.39 -22.99 -39.59
CA TYR A 33 9.01 -21.78 -39.06
C TYR A 33 9.18 -20.73 -40.14
N GLU A 34 8.33 -19.71 -40.09
CA GLU A 34 8.47 -18.57 -40.98
C GLU A 34 9.60 -17.64 -40.49
N VAL A 35 10.57 -17.41 -41.39
CA VAL A 35 11.75 -16.59 -41.08
C VAL A 35 12.03 -15.59 -42.20
N ASP A 36 12.27 -14.35 -41.83
CA ASP A 36 12.65 -13.32 -42.78
C ASP A 36 14.11 -13.47 -43.25
N ILE A 37 14.39 -13.14 -44.51
CA ILE A 37 15.73 -13.23 -45.11
C ILE A 37 16.75 -12.37 -44.34
N ARG A 38 16.35 -11.21 -43.80
CA ARG A 38 17.23 -10.37 -42.96
C ARG A 38 17.64 -11.10 -41.69
N THR A 39 16.78 -11.95 -41.13
CA THR A 39 17.10 -12.77 -39.96
C THR A 39 18.12 -13.86 -40.31
N LEU A 40 17.99 -14.51 -41.47
CA LEU A 40 18.95 -15.52 -41.95
C LEU A 40 20.33 -14.90 -42.22
N LYS A 41 20.38 -13.76 -42.93
CA LYS A 41 21.62 -12.99 -43.15
C LYS A 41 22.27 -12.58 -41.83
N ARG A 42 21.46 -12.16 -40.85
CA ARG A 42 21.93 -11.82 -39.50
C ARG A 42 22.51 -13.02 -38.75
N TRP A 43 22.05 -14.25 -39.00
CA TRP A 43 22.63 -15.45 -38.40
C TRP A 43 24.02 -15.77 -38.97
N ILE A 44 24.19 -15.65 -40.29
CA ILE A 44 25.52 -15.81 -40.95
C ILE A 44 26.50 -14.74 -40.46
N LYS A 45 26.11 -13.46 -40.54
CA LYS A 45 26.95 -12.35 -40.06
C LYS A 45 27.37 -12.49 -38.59
N ARG A 46 26.58 -13.18 -37.77
CA ARG A 46 26.94 -13.45 -36.37
C ARG A 46 27.97 -14.55 -36.24
N LEU A 47 27.85 -15.61 -37.04
CA LEU A 47 28.81 -16.71 -37.08
C LEU A 47 30.19 -16.22 -37.54
N ASP A 48 30.23 -15.29 -38.49
CA ASP A 48 31.48 -14.76 -39.04
C ASP A 48 32.20 -13.79 -38.06
N LEU A 49 31.46 -13.17 -37.12
CA LEU A 49 31.99 -12.12 -36.24
C LEU A 49 32.33 -12.61 -34.83
N ASP A 50 31.56 -13.56 -34.29
CA ASP A 50 31.89 -14.19 -33.01
C ASP A 50 32.61 -15.51 -33.35
N ASN A 51 33.89 -15.65 -32.99
CA ASN A 51 34.62 -16.94 -33.05
C ASN A 51 34.01 -18.04 -32.15
N ASN A 52 32.77 -17.87 -31.70
CA ASN A 52 32.03 -18.77 -30.83
C ASN A 52 30.75 -19.22 -31.55
N TRP A 53 30.57 -20.54 -31.70
CA TRP A 53 29.46 -21.19 -32.39
C TRP A 53 28.17 -21.25 -31.53
N ASP A 54 27.94 -20.24 -30.69
CA ASP A 54 26.76 -20.21 -29.83
C ASP A 54 25.50 -19.85 -30.64
N LEU A 55 24.64 -20.86 -30.85
CA LEU A 55 23.39 -20.75 -31.58
C LEU A 55 22.24 -20.22 -30.71
N SER A 56 22.51 -19.76 -29.49
CA SER A 56 21.52 -19.21 -28.57
C SER A 56 21.03 -17.80 -29.00
N ASP A 57 19.86 -17.40 -28.50
CA ASP A 57 19.39 -16.03 -28.66
C ASP A 57 20.24 -15.09 -27.78
N ARG A 58 21.00 -14.16 -28.38
CA ARG A 58 21.60 -13.07 -27.61
C ARG A 58 20.53 -12.30 -26.85
N SER A 59 20.88 -11.87 -25.65
CA SER A 59 20.03 -11.02 -24.83
C SER A 59 19.55 -9.79 -25.63
N ARG A 60 18.24 -9.57 -25.64
CA ARG A 60 17.62 -8.35 -26.20
C ARG A 60 17.72 -7.15 -25.26
N LYS A 61 18.36 -7.31 -24.10
CA LYS A 61 18.55 -6.24 -23.15
C LYS A 61 19.40 -5.14 -23.80
N PRO A 62 19.01 -3.85 -23.68
CA PRO A 62 19.82 -2.74 -24.19
C PRO A 62 21.25 -2.81 -23.66
N LYS A 63 22.25 -2.70 -24.55
CA LYS A 63 23.68 -2.70 -24.18
C LYS A 63 24.05 -1.53 -23.27
N LYS A 64 23.40 -0.38 -23.46
CA LYS A 64 23.51 0.81 -22.59
C LYS A 64 22.16 1.07 -21.93
N MET A 65 22.07 0.87 -20.61
CA MET A 65 20.91 1.33 -19.84
C MET A 65 21.08 2.81 -19.51
N ARG A 66 20.22 3.67 -20.06
CA ARG A 66 20.28 5.13 -19.82
C ARG A 66 19.94 5.55 -18.38
N TYR A 67 19.30 4.67 -17.61
CA TYR A 67 18.87 4.96 -16.23
C TYR A 67 19.58 4.02 -15.25
N LYS A 68 20.85 4.29 -14.96
CA LYS A 68 21.50 3.71 -13.79
C LYS A 68 20.90 4.43 -12.58
N ILE A 69 20.09 3.71 -11.81
CA ILE A 69 19.52 4.25 -10.57
C ILE A 69 20.69 4.68 -9.69
N ASN A 70 20.69 5.94 -9.23
CA ASN A 70 21.71 6.44 -8.31
C ASN A 70 21.77 5.52 -7.08
N ASP A 71 22.97 5.10 -6.69
CA ASP A 71 23.19 4.20 -5.57
C ASP A 71 22.74 4.84 -4.25
N ASP A 72 22.85 6.16 -4.10
CA ASP A 72 22.33 6.91 -2.95
C ASP A 72 20.82 6.72 -2.77
N ILE A 73 20.07 6.74 -3.89
CA ILE A 73 18.62 6.59 -3.87
C ILE A 73 18.24 5.16 -3.49
N LYS A 74 19.00 4.16 -3.97
CA LYS A 74 18.79 2.76 -3.59
C LYS A 74 18.99 2.57 -2.09
N GLU A 75 20.05 3.16 -1.55
CA GLU A 75 20.34 3.09 -0.12
C GLU A 75 19.24 3.78 0.70
N LYS A 76 18.79 4.97 0.27
CA LYS A 76 17.65 5.69 0.87
C LYS A 76 16.38 4.83 0.88
N ILE A 77 16.08 4.12 -0.21
CA ILE A 77 14.93 3.19 -0.29
C ILE A 77 15.07 2.03 0.72
N ILE A 78 16.24 1.39 0.78
CA ILE A 78 16.51 0.28 1.72
C ILE A 78 16.39 0.78 3.16
N ARG A 79 17.00 1.92 3.47
CA ARG A 79 16.96 2.55 4.80
C ARG A 79 15.53 2.83 5.25
N ILE A 80 14.71 3.43 4.39
CA ILE A 80 13.30 3.68 4.72
C ILE A 80 12.55 2.35 4.90
N ARG A 81 12.73 1.38 4.00
CA ARG A 81 12.07 0.06 4.09
C ARG A 81 12.41 -0.65 5.39
N ASN A 82 13.67 -0.66 5.79
CA ASN A 82 14.14 -1.31 7.02
C ASN A 82 13.72 -0.55 8.28
N LYS A 83 13.70 0.79 8.24
CA LYS A 83 13.25 1.61 9.37
C LYS A 83 11.74 1.59 9.57
N THR A 84 10.96 1.34 8.52
CA THR A 84 9.50 1.59 8.56
C THR A 84 8.60 0.45 8.15
N GLY A 85 9.09 -0.53 7.40
CA GLY A 85 8.26 -1.54 6.76
C GLY A 85 7.30 -0.98 5.70
N TRP A 86 7.51 0.25 5.22
CA TRP A 86 6.64 0.87 4.23
C TRP A 86 6.74 0.23 2.86
N GLY A 87 5.62 0.26 2.14
CA GLY A 87 5.53 -0.21 0.76
C GLY A 87 5.97 0.83 -0.28
N PRO A 88 6.03 0.45 -1.57
CA PRO A 88 6.56 1.29 -2.64
C PRO A 88 5.92 2.68 -2.75
N ILE A 89 4.60 2.79 -2.57
CA ILE A 89 3.88 4.06 -2.68
C ILE A 89 4.33 5.06 -1.59
N LYS A 90 4.50 4.58 -0.36
CA LYS A 90 4.88 5.44 0.78
C LYS A 90 6.35 5.82 0.72
N ILE A 91 7.20 4.89 0.29
CA ILE A 91 8.62 5.17 0.01
C ILE A 91 8.74 6.20 -1.12
N ASN A 92 7.96 6.07 -2.19
CA ASN A 92 7.91 7.06 -3.27
C ASN A 92 7.54 8.45 -2.73
N TYR A 93 6.58 8.58 -1.82
CA TYR A 93 6.23 9.88 -1.26
C TYR A 93 7.38 10.54 -0.47
N SER A 94 8.22 9.73 0.21
CA SER A 94 9.39 10.22 0.96
C SER A 94 10.60 10.51 0.06
N VAL A 95 10.75 9.80 -1.05
CA VAL A 95 11.92 9.93 -1.94
C VAL A 95 11.63 10.89 -3.11
N ARG A 96 10.44 10.82 -3.73
CA ARG A 96 9.95 11.59 -4.89
C ARG A 96 10.78 11.54 -6.18
N GLU A 97 11.95 10.92 -6.15
CA GLU A 97 12.90 10.89 -7.27
C GLU A 97 12.70 9.69 -8.23
N MET A 98 11.76 8.79 -7.95
CA MET A 98 11.61 7.54 -8.72
C MET A 98 10.17 7.08 -8.91
N SER A 99 9.86 6.46 -10.04
CA SER A 99 8.56 5.83 -10.25
C SER A 99 8.27 4.71 -9.22
N ILE A 100 7.00 4.56 -8.84
CA ILE A 100 6.53 3.50 -7.92
C ILE A 100 6.88 2.11 -8.46
N SER A 101 6.79 1.91 -9.78
CA SER A 101 7.13 0.66 -10.45
C SER A 101 8.60 0.30 -10.29
N THR A 102 9.50 1.28 -10.38
CA THR A 102 10.93 1.06 -10.19
C THR A 102 11.24 0.68 -8.75
N ILE A 103 10.65 1.37 -7.76
CA ILE A 103 10.81 1.05 -6.34
C ILE A 103 10.28 -0.37 -6.06
N LYS A 104 9.12 -0.72 -6.59
CA LYS A 104 8.55 -2.07 -6.44
C LYS A 104 9.45 -3.16 -7.02
N ARG A 105 10.02 -2.94 -8.21
CA ARG A 105 10.96 -3.87 -8.84
C ARG A 105 12.22 -4.04 -7.98
N PHE A 106 12.79 -2.92 -7.51
CA PHE A 106 13.98 -2.92 -6.69
C PHE A 106 13.78 -3.65 -5.35
N LEU A 107 12.68 -3.39 -4.65
CA LEU A 107 12.36 -4.09 -3.40
C LEU A 107 12.13 -5.60 -3.63
N LYS A 108 11.56 -6.01 -4.77
CA LYS A 108 11.39 -7.42 -5.14
C LYS A 108 12.73 -8.09 -5.42
N GLU A 109 13.62 -7.42 -6.15
CA GLU A 109 14.98 -7.88 -6.44
C GLU A 109 15.78 -8.12 -5.15
N LYS A 110 15.69 -7.18 -4.20
CA LYS A 110 16.32 -7.29 -2.87
C LYS A 110 15.58 -8.23 -1.90
N ARG A 111 14.52 -8.93 -2.33
CA ARG A 111 13.70 -9.84 -1.52
C ARG A 111 13.09 -9.18 -0.26
N LEU A 112 12.89 -7.87 -0.27
CA LEU A 112 12.34 -7.09 0.85
C LEU A 112 10.80 -7.02 0.84
N VAL A 113 10.13 -7.76 -0.05
CA VAL A 113 8.67 -7.81 -0.18
C VAL A 113 8.21 -9.22 0.15
N ALA A 114 7.36 -9.35 1.17
CA ALA A 114 6.70 -10.61 1.47
C ALA A 114 5.82 -11.05 0.29
N LYS A 115 5.78 -12.35 -0.01
CA LYS A 115 4.82 -12.90 -0.98
C LYS A 115 3.42 -12.60 -0.46
N VAL A 116 2.63 -11.82 -1.20
CA VAL A 116 1.24 -11.53 -0.86
C VAL A 116 0.36 -12.44 -1.69
N GLU A 117 -0.49 -13.23 -1.04
CA GLU A 117 -1.52 -14.01 -1.72
C GLU A 117 -2.46 -13.09 -2.49
N ARG A 118 -2.86 -13.52 -3.70
CA ARG A 118 -3.82 -12.79 -4.53
C ARG A 118 -5.14 -12.67 -3.77
N LYS A 119 -5.50 -11.46 -3.34
CA LYS A 119 -6.78 -11.21 -2.69
C LYS A 119 -7.92 -11.29 -3.70
N LYS A 120 -9.06 -11.86 -3.28
CA LYS A 120 -10.32 -11.88 -4.04
C LYS A 120 -10.73 -10.47 -4.48
N LYS A 121 -11.46 -10.38 -5.60
CA LYS A 121 -12.07 -9.12 -6.10
C LYS A 121 -12.82 -8.46 -4.94
N ARG A 122 -12.51 -7.18 -4.68
CA ARG A 122 -13.19 -6.38 -3.67
C ARG A 122 -14.44 -5.77 -4.28
N ASN A 123 -15.55 -5.80 -3.55
CA ASN A 123 -16.73 -5.01 -3.89
C ASN A 123 -16.38 -3.51 -3.91
N LYS A 124 -16.96 -2.77 -4.86
CA LYS A 124 -16.75 -1.34 -5.03
C LYS A 124 -17.65 -0.60 -4.05
N TYR A 125 -17.12 -0.28 -2.86
CA TYR A 125 -17.84 0.49 -1.86
C TYR A 125 -17.73 2.00 -2.11
N VAL A 126 -18.80 2.74 -1.86
CA VAL A 126 -18.78 4.22 -1.82
C VAL A 126 -18.05 4.66 -0.56
N ARG A 127 -17.04 5.52 -0.72
CA ARG A 127 -16.33 6.12 0.41
C ARG A 127 -17.13 7.31 0.93
N TRP A 128 -17.24 7.42 2.25
CA TRP A 128 -17.84 8.57 2.92
C TRP A 128 -16.88 9.11 3.98
N GLN A 129 -16.94 10.41 4.23
CA GLN A 129 -16.26 11.07 5.34
C GLN A 129 -16.90 12.42 5.65
N ARG A 130 -16.73 12.91 6.87
CA ARG A 130 -17.04 14.29 7.20
C ARG A 130 -16.07 15.25 6.52
N LYS A 131 -16.57 16.46 6.24
CA LYS A 131 -15.83 17.49 5.49
C LYS A 131 -14.77 18.21 6.34
N ARG A 132 -14.91 18.21 7.67
CA ARG A 132 -14.02 18.94 8.57
C ARG A 132 -13.51 18.04 9.70
N PRO A 133 -12.28 18.28 10.18
CA PRO A 133 -11.79 17.65 11.41
C PRO A 133 -12.74 17.91 12.59
N ASN A 134 -12.74 17.00 13.55
CA ASN A 134 -13.61 17.02 14.74
C ASN A 134 -15.12 17.03 14.46
N SER A 135 -15.55 16.91 13.21
CA SER A 135 -16.96 16.70 12.91
C SER A 135 -17.44 15.32 13.38
N LEU A 136 -16.58 14.31 13.25
CA LEU A 136 -16.87 12.96 13.70
C LEU A 136 -15.57 12.29 14.16
N TRP A 137 -15.57 11.77 15.37
CA TRP A 137 -14.55 10.84 15.83
C TRP A 137 -15.08 9.42 15.68
N GLN A 138 -14.28 8.54 15.09
CA GLN A 138 -14.53 7.11 15.19
C GLN A 138 -13.85 6.59 16.46
N ILE A 139 -14.47 5.62 17.12
CA ILE A 139 -13.88 4.89 18.25
C ILE A 139 -14.15 3.39 18.10
N ASP A 140 -13.12 2.60 18.38
CA ASP A 140 -13.23 1.15 18.40
C ASP A 140 -12.13 0.54 19.29
N HIS A 141 -12.27 -0.75 19.60
CA HIS A 141 -11.28 -1.54 20.31
C HIS A 141 -10.82 -2.75 19.49
N SER A 142 -9.61 -3.23 19.76
CA SER A 142 -9.05 -4.36 19.03
C SER A 142 -9.85 -5.64 19.28
N VAL A 143 -10.10 -6.45 18.25
CA VAL A 143 -10.79 -7.76 18.36
C VAL A 143 -10.03 -8.78 19.24
N LYS A 144 -8.71 -8.66 19.33
CA LYS A 144 -7.86 -9.52 20.18
C LYS A 144 -6.85 -8.67 20.92
N LYS A 145 -6.47 -9.11 22.11
CA LYS A 145 -5.36 -8.53 22.86
C LYS A 145 -4.07 -8.51 22.02
N VAL A 146 -3.34 -7.42 22.12
CA VAL A 146 -2.02 -7.22 21.54
C VAL A 146 -1.05 -7.03 22.70
N ASP A 147 -0.04 -7.89 22.78
CA ASP A 147 0.95 -7.87 23.86
C ASP A 147 0.27 -7.90 25.25
N GLY A 148 -0.75 -8.77 25.39
CA GLY A 148 -1.51 -8.98 26.64
C GLY A 148 -2.62 -7.96 26.94
N LYS A 149 -2.71 -6.86 26.20
CA LYS A 149 -3.66 -5.76 26.46
C LYS A 149 -4.64 -5.53 25.30
N TRP A 150 -5.84 -5.04 25.61
CA TRP A 150 -6.77 -4.54 24.60
C TRP A 150 -6.30 -3.18 24.11
N LEU A 151 -6.44 -2.90 22.81
CA LEU A 151 -6.17 -1.56 22.27
C LEU A 151 -7.47 -0.82 22.06
N ILE A 152 -7.57 0.42 22.54
CA ILE A 152 -8.65 1.35 22.19
C ILE A 152 -8.06 2.41 21.26
N SER A 153 -8.70 2.64 20.11
CA SER A 153 -8.27 3.67 19.15
C SER A 153 -9.38 4.68 18.92
N ILE A 154 -8.98 5.95 18.86
CA ILE A 154 -9.84 7.08 18.50
C ILE A 154 -9.18 7.76 17.31
N GLU A 155 -9.92 7.88 16.20
CA GLU A 155 -9.44 8.47 14.94
C GLU A 155 -10.43 9.53 14.43
N ASP A 156 -9.90 10.65 13.94
CA ASP A 156 -10.70 11.66 13.24
C ASP A 156 -11.16 11.15 11.86
N ASP A 157 -12.47 11.26 11.59
CA ASP A 157 -13.10 10.76 10.38
C ASP A 157 -12.76 11.55 9.11
N CYS A 158 -12.30 12.79 9.23
CA CYS A 158 -11.94 13.61 8.08
C CYS A 158 -10.49 13.33 7.67
N GLY A 159 -9.56 13.56 8.58
CA GLY A 159 -8.13 13.53 8.33
C GLY A 159 -7.43 12.21 8.64
N ARG A 160 -8.13 11.17 9.12
CA ARG A 160 -7.51 9.94 9.65
C ARG A 160 -6.49 10.22 10.75
N TYR A 161 -6.66 11.33 11.47
CA TYR A 161 -5.72 11.69 12.52
C TYR A 161 -5.95 10.76 13.71
N SER A 162 -4.93 9.98 14.09
CA SER A 162 -5.00 9.15 15.29
C SER A 162 -4.92 10.05 16.52
N LEU A 163 -6.09 10.35 17.10
CA LEU A 163 -6.23 11.19 18.29
C LEU A 163 -5.70 10.44 19.52
N GLY A 164 -5.89 9.13 19.56
CA GLY A 164 -5.39 8.26 20.61
C GLY A 164 -5.32 6.79 20.21
N LEU A 165 -4.37 6.08 20.83
CA LEU A 165 -4.21 4.62 20.76
C LEU A 165 -3.68 4.16 22.12
N PHE A 166 -4.52 3.49 22.89
CA PHE A 166 -4.25 3.17 24.29
C PHE A 166 -4.28 1.67 24.52
N ALA A 167 -3.32 1.14 25.27
CA ALA A 167 -3.33 -0.25 25.73
C ALA A 167 -3.94 -0.35 27.13
N VAL A 168 -5.04 -1.08 27.25
CA VAL A 168 -5.84 -1.21 28.48
C VAL A 168 -6.06 -2.68 28.85
N ASN A 169 -6.25 -2.95 30.14
CA ASN A 169 -6.51 -4.32 30.62
C ASN A 169 -7.95 -4.76 30.37
N ARG A 170 -8.90 -3.82 30.39
CA ARG A 170 -10.34 -4.03 30.18
C ARG A 170 -10.91 -2.89 29.34
N VAL A 171 -11.90 -3.20 28.51
CA VAL A 171 -12.64 -2.21 27.70
C VAL A 171 -13.99 -2.02 28.37
N THR A 172 -14.10 -1.01 29.22
CA THR A 172 -15.36 -0.63 29.90
C THR A 172 -15.79 0.77 29.49
N THR A 173 -17.07 1.10 29.67
CA THR A 173 -17.56 2.46 29.39
C THR A 173 -16.78 3.51 30.17
N GLU A 174 -16.47 3.26 31.44
CA GLU A 174 -15.77 4.20 32.32
C GLU A 174 -14.37 4.54 31.78
N VAL A 175 -13.60 3.51 31.38
CA VAL A 175 -12.26 3.68 30.77
C VAL A 175 -12.37 4.48 29.47
N VAL A 176 -13.34 4.13 28.62
CA VAL A 176 -13.58 4.83 27.35
C VAL A 176 -13.91 6.30 27.58
N THR A 177 -14.79 6.63 28.51
CA THR A 177 -15.19 8.01 28.78
C THR A 177 -14.05 8.83 29.36
N GLN A 178 -13.21 8.26 30.24
CA GLN A 178 -12.02 8.95 30.75
C GLN A 178 -11.02 9.28 29.64
N ILE A 179 -10.78 8.33 28.73
CA ILE A 179 -9.93 8.57 27.56
C ILE A 179 -10.51 9.69 26.69
N LEU A 180 -11.81 9.66 26.41
CA LEU A 180 -12.46 10.68 25.60
C LEU A 180 -12.39 12.06 26.25
N GLU A 181 -12.55 12.18 27.57
CA GLU A 181 -12.40 13.45 28.29
C GLU A 181 -10.99 14.05 28.15
N ILE A 182 -9.96 13.21 28.25
CA ILE A 182 -8.56 13.64 28.02
C ILE A 182 -8.39 14.13 26.58
N LEU A 183 -8.91 13.40 25.60
CA LEU A 183 -8.81 13.76 24.19
C LEU A 183 -9.60 15.03 23.85
N ILE A 184 -10.80 15.21 24.43
CA ILE A 184 -11.63 16.40 24.24
C ILE A 184 -10.91 17.64 24.76
N ARG A 185 -10.26 17.56 25.93
CA ARG A 185 -9.45 18.67 26.47
C ARG A 185 -8.28 19.03 25.55
N LYS A 186 -7.67 18.04 24.90
CA LYS A 186 -6.48 18.24 24.05
C LYS A 186 -6.80 18.70 22.63
N TYR A 187 -7.84 18.15 22.01
CA TYR A 187 -8.12 18.30 20.58
C TYR A 187 -9.39 19.09 20.28
N GLY A 188 -10.15 19.45 21.31
CA GLY A 188 -11.49 20.02 21.17
C GLY A 188 -12.56 18.93 21.11
N LYS A 189 -13.79 19.34 21.42
CA LYS A 189 -14.95 18.43 21.47
C LYS A 189 -15.46 18.10 20.06
N PRO A 190 -15.67 16.81 19.71
CA PRO A 190 -16.26 16.46 18.44
C PRO A 190 -17.78 16.73 18.43
N ARG A 191 -18.37 16.88 17.25
CA ARG A 191 -19.84 16.96 17.11
C ARG A 191 -20.49 15.59 17.25
N GLU A 192 -19.84 14.57 16.72
CA GLU A 192 -20.36 13.22 16.64
C GLU A 192 -19.29 12.21 17.08
N ILE A 193 -19.72 11.10 17.67
CA ILE A 193 -18.88 9.91 17.88
C ILE A 193 -19.54 8.74 17.18
N LEU A 194 -18.78 8.00 16.37
CA LEU A 194 -19.19 6.76 15.74
C LEU A 194 -18.50 5.59 16.45
N SER A 195 -19.28 4.66 16.97
CA SER A 195 -18.77 3.41 17.55
C SER A 195 -19.49 2.19 16.96
N ASP A 196 -18.92 1.01 17.22
CA ASP A 196 -19.63 -0.25 17.00
C ASP A 196 -20.62 -0.56 18.14
N ASN A 197 -21.28 -1.71 18.07
CA ASN A 197 -22.18 -2.16 19.13
C ASN A 197 -21.44 -2.97 20.21
N GLY A 198 -20.17 -2.63 20.49
CA GLY A 198 -19.42 -3.19 21.61
C GLY A 198 -20.07 -2.87 22.96
N SER A 199 -19.82 -3.72 23.95
CA SER A 199 -20.43 -3.59 25.28
C SER A 199 -20.09 -2.27 25.96
N ALA A 200 -18.84 -1.80 25.82
CA ALA A 200 -18.39 -0.51 26.33
C ALA A 200 -19.13 0.69 25.72
N TYR A 201 -19.71 0.53 24.53
CA TYR A 201 -20.45 1.57 23.84
C TYR A 201 -21.96 1.38 23.94
N GLY A 202 -22.44 0.44 24.75
CA GLY A 202 -23.87 0.25 25.05
C GLY A 202 -24.58 -0.87 24.31
N SER A 203 -23.87 -1.72 23.58
CA SER A 203 -24.45 -2.85 22.85
C SER A 203 -25.62 -2.40 21.95
N LYS A 204 -26.82 -2.99 22.13
CA LYS A 204 -28.06 -2.61 21.43
C LYS A 204 -28.89 -1.54 22.17
N SER A 205 -28.51 -1.15 23.38
CA SER A 205 -29.25 -0.17 24.17
C SER A 205 -29.06 1.23 23.60
N LYS A 206 -30.16 1.98 23.45
CA LYS A 206 -30.15 3.39 23.03
C LYS A 206 -30.03 4.37 24.21
N ASN A 207 -29.95 3.87 25.44
CA ASN A 207 -29.84 4.67 26.66
C ASN A 207 -28.78 4.11 27.62
N SER A 208 -27.70 3.57 27.05
CA SER A 208 -26.59 3.02 27.82
C SER A 208 -25.87 4.10 28.65
N LYS A 209 -24.95 3.69 29.54
CA LYS A 209 -24.05 4.63 30.23
C LYS A 209 -23.29 5.51 29.24
N PHE A 210 -22.88 4.95 28.10
CA PHE A 210 -22.15 5.68 27.07
C PHE A 210 -23.05 6.69 26.34
N ASP A 211 -24.28 6.31 25.97
CA ASP A 211 -25.25 7.23 25.35
C ASP A 211 -25.55 8.42 26.26
N ARG A 212 -25.75 8.16 27.56
CA ARG A 212 -26.00 9.20 28.57
C ARG A 212 -24.78 10.12 28.74
N TRP A 213 -23.57 9.58 28.72
CA TRP A 213 -22.35 10.40 28.74
C TRP A 213 -22.25 11.28 27.50
N CYS A 214 -22.45 10.73 26.29
CA CYS A 214 -22.46 11.49 25.04
C CYS A 214 -23.51 12.62 25.08
N LYS A 215 -24.74 12.32 25.53
CA LYS A 215 -25.81 13.31 25.68
C LYS A 215 -25.42 14.45 26.63
N ARG A 216 -24.82 14.14 27.79
CA ARG A 216 -24.32 15.17 28.73
C ARG A 216 -23.22 16.05 28.13
N GLN A 217 -22.35 15.48 27.29
CA GLN A 217 -21.32 16.24 26.58
C GLN A 217 -21.86 17.04 25.38
N GLY A 218 -23.13 16.84 25.00
CA GLY A 218 -23.70 17.42 23.77
C GLY A 218 -23.11 16.80 22.50
N ILE A 219 -22.70 15.53 22.56
CA ILE A 219 -22.12 14.77 21.45
C ILE A 219 -23.17 13.80 20.91
N LYS A 220 -23.40 13.81 19.60
CA LYS A 220 -24.29 12.84 18.96
C LYS A 220 -23.59 11.49 18.83
N HIS A 221 -24.14 10.46 19.47
CA HIS A 221 -23.65 9.09 19.31
C HIS A 221 -24.27 8.42 18.08
N ILE A 222 -23.42 7.98 17.16
CA ILE A 222 -23.78 7.21 15.97
C ILE A 222 -23.29 5.77 16.19
N ARG A 223 -24.16 4.80 15.91
CA ARG A 223 -23.83 3.37 15.99
C ARG A 223 -23.70 2.81 14.59
N SER A 224 -22.68 1.99 14.35
CA SER A 224 -22.58 1.25 13.10
C SER A 224 -23.73 0.23 12.99
N ALA A 225 -24.27 0.08 11.79
CA ALA A 225 -25.24 -0.97 11.52
C ALA A 225 -24.58 -2.35 11.68
N VAL A 226 -25.34 -3.31 12.22
CA VAL A 226 -24.89 -4.70 12.34
C VAL A 226 -24.54 -5.22 10.94
N HIS A 227 -23.37 -5.85 10.78
CA HIS A 227 -22.83 -6.31 9.49
C HIS A 227 -22.56 -5.21 8.45
N SER A 228 -22.26 -3.97 8.88
CA SER A 228 -21.81 -2.90 7.99
C SER A 228 -20.29 -2.63 8.14
N PRO A 229 -19.42 -3.48 7.56
CA PRO A 229 -17.96 -3.34 7.66
C PRO A 229 -17.42 -2.03 7.05
N THR A 230 -18.25 -1.30 6.31
CA THR A 230 -17.88 -0.01 5.69
C THR A 230 -17.89 1.16 6.67
N THR A 231 -18.61 1.04 7.79
CA THR A 231 -18.85 2.18 8.69
C THR A 231 -17.64 2.44 9.60
N CYS A 232 -17.06 1.39 10.19
CA CYS A 232 -15.88 1.45 11.06
C CYS A 232 -14.55 1.07 10.36
N GLY A 233 -14.57 0.88 9.03
CA GLY A 233 -13.43 0.36 8.28
C GLY A 233 -12.16 1.23 8.33
N LYS A 234 -12.27 2.50 8.75
CA LYS A 234 -11.11 3.41 8.90
C LYS A 234 -10.28 3.04 10.12
N ILE A 235 -10.90 2.84 11.28
CA ILE A 235 -10.19 2.36 12.48
C ILE A 235 -9.71 0.93 12.32
N GLU A 236 -10.49 0.04 11.71
CA GLU A 236 -10.01 -1.32 11.40
C GLU A 236 -8.72 -1.28 10.57
N ARG A 237 -8.66 -0.35 9.61
CA ARG A 237 -7.47 -0.12 8.78
C ARG A 237 -6.30 0.44 9.59
N LEU A 238 -6.55 1.26 10.62
CA LEU A 238 -5.54 1.72 11.58
C LEU A 238 -4.98 0.54 12.38
N PHE A 239 -5.84 -0.32 12.97
CA PHE A 239 -5.37 -1.51 13.71
C PHE A 239 -4.53 -2.45 12.84
N GLN A 240 -4.95 -2.68 11.58
CA GLN A 240 -4.14 -3.44 10.62
C GLN A 240 -2.81 -2.76 10.28
N THR A 241 -2.76 -1.43 10.30
CA THR A 241 -1.51 -0.68 10.12
C THR A 241 -0.60 -0.86 11.32
N TYR A 242 -1.12 -0.67 12.53
CA TYR A 242 -0.38 -0.89 13.77
C TYR A 242 0.24 -2.28 13.83
N LYS A 243 -0.55 -3.34 13.60
CA LYS A 243 -0.06 -4.73 13.63
C LYS A 243 1.13 -4.97 12.69
N ARG A 244 1.19 -4.32 11.53
CA ARG A 244 2.30 -4.45 10.59
C ARG A 244 3.50 -3.58 10.92
N GLU A 245 3.28 -2.44 11.58
CA GLU A 245 4.30 -1.41 11.74
C GLU A 245 4.84 -1.29 13.18
N ARG A 246 4.21 -1.96 14.16
CA ARG A 246 4.59 -1.91 15.58
C ARG A 246 6.04 -2.32 15.86
N HIS A 247 6.56 -3.32 15.14
CA HIS A 247 7.94 -3.80 15.33
C HIS A 247 8.97 -2.74 14.93
N TYR A 248 8.63 -1.87 13.98
CA TYR A 248 9.46 -0.74 13.58
C TYR A 248 9.35 0.45 14.54
N CYS A 249 8.42 0.39 15.49
CA CYS A 249 8.18 1.42 16.49
C CYS A 249 8.50 0.91 17.89
N ASN A 250 9.31 -0.14 18.04
CA ASN A 250 9.65 -0.76 19.33
C ASN A 250 8.43 -1.11 20.20
N HIS A 251 7.30 -1.44 19.56
CA HIS A 251 6.01 -1.67 20.23
C HIS A 251 5.46 -0.45 21.00
N ASP A 252 6.04 0.73 20.81
CA ASP A 252 5.59 1.98 21.42
C ASP A 252 4.42 2.59 20.62
N LEU A 253 3.31 2.80 21.32
CA LEU A 253 2.06 3.30 20.74
C LEU A 253 2.17 4.77 20.32
N GLU A 254 2.85 5.61 21.10
CA GLU A 254 2.97 7.03 20.81
C GLU A 254 3.97 7.28 19.66
N LEU A 255 5.08 6.55 19.61
CA LEU A 255 5.99 6.55 18.48
C LEU A 255 5.28 6.09 17.20
N PHE A 256 4.46 5.04 17.29
CA PHE A 256 3.62 4.63 16.17
C PHE A 256 2.67 5.75 15.75
N ARG A 257 1.95 6.37 16.69
CA ARG A 257 0.99 7.47 16.41
C ARG A 257 1.68 8.66 15.77
N TYR A 258 2.83 9.08 16.30
CA TYR A 258 3.62 10.17 15.73
C TYR A 258 3.97 9.89 14.27
N ARG A 259 4.49 8.69 13.98
CA ARG A 259 4.82 8.29 12.61
C ARG A 259 3.59 8.19 11.72
N TYR A 260 2.49 7.64 12.23
CA TYR A 260 1.22 7.51 11.51
C TYR A 260 0.63 8.86 11.12
N ASN A 261 0.68 9.84 12.03
CA ASN A 261 0.10 11.17 11.86
C ASN A 261 0.99 12.13 11.06
N HIS A 262 2.32 12.09 11.27
CA HIS A 262 3.21 13.14 10.75
C HIS A 262 4.12 12.70 9.61
N GLN A 263 4.40 11.41 9.46
CA GLN A 263 5.39 10.93 8.47
C GLN A 263 4.78 10.02 7.40
N ARG A 264 3.78 9.22 7.77
CA ARG A 264 3.17 8.24 6.90
C ARG A 264 2.25 8.92 5.88
N ALA A 265 2.49 8.66 4.59
CA ALA A 265 1.55 9.00 3.53
C ALA A 265 0.33 8.08 3.52
N HIS A 266 -0.86 8.65 3.32
CA HIS A 266 -2.12 7.89 3.25
C HIS A 266 -2.77 8.01 1.88
N GLU A 267 -2.94 6.87 1.22
CA GLU A 267 -3.55 6.78 -0.11
C GLU A 267 -5.01 7.27 -0.13
N SER A 268 -5.72 7.20 1.02
CA SER A 268 -7.07 7.74 1.14
C SER A 268 -7.14 9.26 1.32
N LEU A 269 -5.99 9.93 1.47
CA LEU A 269 -5.84 11.37 1.66
C LEU A 269 -4.92 11.96 0.58
N ASP A 270 -4.96 11.41 -0.63
CA ASP A 270 -4.11 11.82 -1.76
C ASP A 270 -2.61 11.83 -1.41
N ASN A 271 -2.19 10.84 -0.63
CA ASN A 271 -0.84 10.67 -0.09
C ASN A 271 -0.35 11.78 0.86
N LYS A 272 -1.23 12.67 1.33
CA LYS A 272 -0.94 13.57 2.44
C LYS A 272 -0.87 12.79 3.76
N THR A 273 -0.23 13.39 4.76
CA THR A 273 -0.19 12.86 6.12
C THR A 273 -1.45 13.29 6.88
N PRO A 274 -1.92 12.54 7.89
CA PRO A 274 -3.10 12.91 8.65
C PRO A 274 -2.98 14.29 9.30
N SER A 275 -1.79 14.62 9.82
CA SER A 275 -1.51 15.94 10.40
C SER A 275 -1.70 17.07 9.40
N LYS A 276 -1.33 16.87 8.13
CA LYS A 276 -1.53 17.89 7.08
C LYS A 276 -3.01 18.16 6.79
N ILE A 277 -3.90 17.18 6.98
CA ILE A 277 -5.34 17.37 6.77
C ILE A 277 -5.99 17.93 8.03
N TYR A 278 -5.62 17.40 9.20
CA TYR A 278 -6.22 17.76 10.48
C TYR A 278 -5.89 19.20 10.91
N ASN A 279 -4.66 19.65 10.64
CA ASN A 279 -4.19 21.01 10.94
C ASN A 279 -4.41 22.00 9.78
N ASP A 280 -5.09 21.61 8.71
CA ASP A 280 -5.35 22.49 7.57
C ASP A 280 -6.43 23.51 7.94
N PHE A 281 -5.99 24.71 8.34
CA PHE A 281 -6.87 25.80 8.76
C PHE A 281 -7.89 26.22 7.69
N ASN A 282 -7.60 26.00 6.40
CA ASN A 282 -8.55 26.31 5.32
C ASN A 282 -9.84 25.48 5.42
N GLN A 283 -9.80 24.33 6.07
CA GLN A 283 -11.00 23.52 6.31
C GLN A 283 -11.92 24.12 7.38
N TYR A 284 -11.43 25.04 8.22
CA TYR A 284 -12.21 25.70 9.26
C TYR A 284 -12.91 26.99 8.79
N PHE A 285 -12.36 27.70 7.79
CA PHE A 285 -12.80 29.07 7.43
C PHE A 285 -13.59 29.22 6.12
N HIS A 286 -13.55 28.26 5.19
CA HIS A 286 -14.36 28.36 3.96
C HIS A 286 -15.83 27.96 4.22
N TRP A 287 -16.62 28.93 4.68
CA TRP A 287 -18.10 28.91 4.59
C TRP A 287 -18.76 30.31 4.57
N ASN A 288 -18.04 31.42 4.77
CA ASN A 288 -18.65 32.75 4.75
C ASN A 288 -18.60 33.43 3.37
N SER A 289 -18.52 32.67 2.29
CA SER A 289 -18.65 33.22 0.93
C SER A 289 -19.27 32.17 0.01
N ARG A 290 -20.59 32.00 0.13
CA ARG A 290 -21.56 31.69 -0.93
C ARG A 290 -22.95 31.61 -0.34
#